data_AF-A0A3D5WTP1-F1
#
_entry.id   AF-A0A3D5WTP1-F1
#
_cell.length_a   1.000
_cell.length_b   1.000
_cell.length_c   1.000
_cell.angle_alpha   90.00
_cell.angle_beta   90.00
_cell.angle_gamma   90.00
#
_symmetry.space_group_name_H-M   'P 1'
#
loop_
_entity.id
_entity.type
_entity.pdbx_description
1 polymer ?
#
loop_
_entity_poly.entity_id
_entity_poly.type
_entity_poly.pdbx_seq_one_letter_code
_entity_poly.pdbx_strand_id
1 'polypeptide(L)'
;MSTNSDKIKRYKQLAVKKPKYYVSIGNIYIEEGAFKAATIYYQKAVDNGVLAYTVLGDTWGYRSQYKKAFDAYTEGANKGEAECFARLGFCYETGYVKIDIQKAIEYYAKASDLGVAAAARSLGDLYYFNTPIEDSEIENVKNALKYYERAFYLGDIQIAKKIGFIYLNNEELKDVPKAIEWYEKGLSLGDSSLNFDLAYVYLNDRFVPHDYEKGLTYLADGVKHNDPESLYMQARIYEEGWYGIEPDEKKYIHYLKKAANLCQDDALLDLGYYYYKKGKYDDALDCFAQCDLDYVGVYWCMATIYETKKADYKNALFYYQMAMEMDFPDAIERMAEAYLGDELGLEKDEKTALKLFKRAAKLGNAAAQYNLGMAYACGYYGVTPDKDKALHWLKQSVKGENPSACLQVGLYYYYTVKTKAAYKKAFELFTDAYNLGENEAIINIGLCYLQGNGVKEDKKEAVKCFKTAAEKYSSGVAYHNLGICYENGFGVRKDYKKAIEMYGKAVENGEKAGLEGIKNVYLKMDKDKNKL
;
A
#
# COMPACT_ATOMS: atom_id res chain seq x y z
N MET A 1 -17.91 -44.69 2.10
CA MET A 1 -18.17 -43.70 3.19
C MET A 1 -19.66 -43.37 3.17
N SER A 2 -20.32 -43.30 4.34
CA SER A 2 -21.76 -42.95 4.43
C SER A 2 -21.95 -41.49 4.03
N THR A 3 -22.88 -41.21 3.10
CA THR A 3 -23.20 -39.83 2.71
C THR A 3 -23.90 -39.08 3.85
N ASN A 4 -23.87 -37.74 3.85
CA ASN A 4 -24.62 -36.93 4.82
C ASN A 4 -26.13 -37.24 4.78
N SER A 5 -26.67 -37.55 3.59
CA SER A 5 -28.05 -38.01 3.42
C SER A 5 -28.34 -39.31 4.18
N ASP A 6 -27.44 -40.29 4.11
CA ASP A 6 -27.56 -41.56 4.85
C ASP A 6 -27.48 -41.34 6.38
N LYS A 7 -26.58 -40.46 6.82
CA LYS A 7 -26.46 -40.08 8.25
C LYS A 7 -27.74 -39.42 8.75
N ILE A 8 -28.29 -38.47 8.00
CA ILE A 8 -29.55 -37.79 8.36
C ILE A 8 -30.70 -38.81 8.45
N LYS A 9 -30.82 -39.72 7.49
CA LYS A 9 -31.86 -40.76 7.50
C LYS A 9 -31.76 -41.64 8.75
N ARG A 10 -30.54 -42.08 9.10
CA ARG A 10 -30.27 -42.85 10.32
C ARG A 10 -30.60 -42.05 11.59
N TYR A 11 -30.13 -40.80 11.67
CA TYR A 11 -30.38 -39.96 12.83
C TYR A 11 -31.85 -39.61 13.01
N LYS A 12 -32.62 -39.43 11.93
CA LYS A 12 -34.08 -39.24 12.00
C LYS A 12 -34.78 -40.41 12.70
N GLN A 13 -34.39 -41.64 12.36
CA GLN A 13 -34.96 -42.84 13.01
C GLN A 13 -34.58 -42.91 14.49
N LEU A 14 -33.34 -42.54 14.83
CA LEU A 14 -32.86 -42.54 16.22
C LEU A 14 -33.47 -41.40 17.05
N ALA A 15 -33.72 -40.24 16.45
CA ALA A 15 -34.18 -39.03 17.13
C ALA A 15 -35.57 -39.21 17.77
N VAL A 16 -36.43 -40.05 17.18
CA VAL A 16 -37.74 -40.40 17.76
C VAL A 16 -37.62 -41.02 19.15
N LYS A 17 -36.55 -41.79 19.41
CA LYS A 17 -36.30 -42.45 20.70
C LYS A 17 -35.27 -41.72 21.55
N LYS A 18 -34.38 -40.94 20.92
CA LYS A 18 -33.26 -40.24 21.55
C LYS A 18 -33.18 -38.83 20.98
N PRO A 19 -33.91 -37.86 21.53
CA PRO A 19 -34.04 -36.51 20.98
C PRO A 19 -32.73 -35.77 20.70
N LYS A 20 -31.63 -36.11 21.38
CA LYS A 20 -30.28 -35.55 21.10
C LYS A 20 -29.83 -35.69 19.64
N TYR A 21 -30.33 -36.70 18.91
CA TYR A 21 -30.00 -36.85 17.50
C TYR A 21 -30.62 -35.75 16.61
N TYR A 22 -31.62 -35.01 17.10
CA TYR A 22 -32.07 -33.80 16.40
C TYR A 22 -30.97 -32.74 16.34
N VAL A 23 -30.17 -32.58 17.41
CA VAL A 23 -28.99 -31.70 17.38
C VAL A 23 -27.98 -32.21 16.35
N SER A 24 -27.71 -33.51 16.32
CA SER A 24 -26.79 -34.10 15.32
C SER A 24 -27.25 -33.88 13.87
N ILE A 25 -28.56 -33.88 13.60
CA ILE A 25 -29.11 -33.54 12.29
C ILE A 25 -28.95 -32.04 12.01
N GLY A 26 -29.21 -31.19 13.01
CA GLY A 26 -29.01 -29.75 12.92
C GLY A 26 -27.57 -29.39 12.55
N ASN A 27 -26.59 -30.00 13.20
CA ASN A 27 -25.16 -29.77 12.92
C ASN A 27 -24.80 -30.08 11.46
N ILE A 28 -25.31 -31.19 10.90
CA ILE A 28 -25.08 -31.53 9.48
C ILE A 28 -25.66 -30.44 8.57
N TYR A 29 -26.86 -29.94 8.86
CA TYR A 29 -27.43 -28.85 8.07
C TYR A 29 -26.70 -27.52 8.23
N ILE A 30 -26.06 -27.27 9.38
CA ILE A 30 -25.19 -26.10 9.58
C ILE A 30 -23.93 -26.21 8.72
N GLU A 31 -23.28 -27.37 8.69
CA GLU A 31 -22.12 -27.63 7.83
C GLU A 31 -22.45 -27.43 6.34
N GLU A 32 -23.71 -27.66 5.95
CA GLU A 32 -24.22 -27.45 4.59
C GLU A 32 -24.76 -26.03 4.33
N GLY A 33 -24.66 -25.10 5.29
CA GLY A 33 -25.20 -23.73 5.18
C GLY A 33 -26.74 -23.65 5.17
N ALA A 34 -27.43 -24.75 5.46
CA ALA A 34 -28.89 -24.87 5.43
C ALA A 34 -29.53 -24.42 6.76
N PHE A 35 -29.32 -23.17 7.16
CA PHE A 35 -29.73 -22.63 8.47
C PHE A 35 -31.21 -22.84 8.79
N LYS A 36 -32.11 -22.68 7.80
CA LYS A 36 -33.55 -22.90 8.00
C LYS A 36 -33.87 -24.36 8.36
N ALA A 37 -33.19 -25.32 7.74
CA ALA A 37 -33.35 -26.73 8.06
C ALA A 37 -32.77 -27.02 9.45
N ALA A 38 -31.58 -26.51 9.76
CA ALA A 38 -30.97 -26.63 11.08
C ALA A 38 -31.87 -26.09 12.20
N THR A 39 -32.46 -24.90 12.02
CA THR A 39 -33.42 -24.30 12.97
C THR A 39 -34.56 -25.27 13.29
N ILE A 40 -35.14 -25.95 12.29
CA ILE A 40 -36.26 -26.89 12.51
C ILE A 40 -35.82 -28.05 13.41
N TYR A 41 -34.62 -28.58 13.22
CA TYR A 41 -34.15 -29.71 14.03
C TYR A 41 -33.70 -29.28 15.42
N TYR A 42 -33.07 -28.13 15.59
CA TYR A 42 -32.78 -27.61 16.93
C TYR A 42 -34.06 -27.26 17.70
N GLN A 43 -35.07 -26.70 17.04
CA GLN A 43 -36.38 -26.48 17.65
C GLN A 43 -36.99 -27.81 18.10
N LYS A 44 -36.97 -28.85 17.27
CA LYS A 44 -37.42 -30.20 17.68
C LYS A 44 -36.62 -30.75 18.86
N ALA A 45 -35.32 -30.48 18.93
CA ALA A 45 -34.50 -30.90 20.06
C ALA A 45 -34.98 -30.24 21.36
N VAL A 46 -35.16 -28.91 21.32
CA VAL A 46 -35.65 -28.09 22.43
C VAL A 46 -37.07 -28.49 22.85
N ASP A 47 -37.99 -28.67 21.90
CA ASP A 47 -39.37 -29.11 22.14
C ASP A 47 -39.43 -30.50 22.82
N ASN A 48 -38.36 -31.30 22.66
CA ASN A 48 -38.20 -32.62 23.28
C ASN A 48 -37.24 -32.60 24.50
N GLY A 49 -37.01 -31.43 25.10
CA GLY A 49 -36.28 -31.27 26.37
C GLY A 49 -34.75 -31.34 26.26
N VAL A 50 -34.18 -31.24 25.06
CA VAL A 50 -32.72 -31.15 24.89
C VAL A 50 -32.27 -29.69 25.03
N LEU A 51 -31.27 -29.45 25.87
CA LEU A 51 -30.59 -28.14 25.95
C LEU A 51 -29.79 -27.89 24.67
N ALA A 52 -30.41 -27.18 23.74
CA ALA A 52 -29.84 -26.82 22.44
C ALA A 52 -30.24 -25.38 22.05
N TYR A 53 -30.46 -24.53 23.05
CA TYR A 53 -30.97 -23.17 22.85
C TYR A 53 -29.91 -22.25 22.25
N THR A 54 -28.62 -22.46 22.58
CA THR A 54 -27.52 -21.70 21.99
C THR A 54 -27.48 -21.91 20.48
N VAL A 55 -27.40 -23.16 20.03
CA VAL A 55 -27.35 -23.47 18.59
C VAL A 55 -28.66 -23.09 17.87
N LEU A 56 -29.81 -23.21 18.54
CA LEU A 56 -31.09 -22.73 18.01
C LEU A 56 -31.05 -21.21 17.79
N GLY A 57 -30.63 -20.44 18.80
CA GLY A 57 -30.52 -19.00 18.72
C GLY A 57 -29.51 -18.54 17.66
N ASP A 58 -28.35 -19.21 17.56
CA ASP A 58 -27.32 -18.92 16.56
C ASP A 58 -27.92 -19.03 15.14
N THR A 59 -28.76 -20.05 14.86
CA THR A 59 -29.43 -20.16 13.56
C THR A 59 -30.42 -19.05 13.26
N TRP A 60 -31.06 -18.47 14.28
CA TRP A 60 -31.91 -17.29 14.10
C TRP A 60 -31.07 -16.05 13.84
N GLY A 61 -29.92 -15.91 14.51
CA GLY A 61 -28.93 -14.84 14.30
C GLY A 61 -28.40 -14.82 12.86
N TYR A 62 -27.93 -15.97 12.35
CA TYR A 62 -27.49 -16.10 10.95
C TYR A 62 -28.58 -15.76 9.92
N ARG A 63 -29.84 -15.77 10.33
CA ARG A 63 -31.01 -15.44 9.50
C ARG A 63 -31.56 -14.04 9.81
N SER A 64 -30.78 -13.20 10.49
CA SER A 64 -31.10 -11.83 10.92
C SER A 64 -32.43 -11.72 11.69
N GLN A 65 -32.81 -12.78 12.41
CA GLN A 65 -33.99 -12.80 13.28
C GLN A 65 -33.57 -12.62 14.74
N TYR A 66 -32.97 -11.46 15.03
CA TYR A 66 -32.30 -11.17 16.29
C TYR A 66 -33.22 -11.28 17.51
N LYS A 67 -34.48 -10.85 17.40
CA LYS A 67 -35.47 -11.03 18.48
C LYS A 67 -35.68 -12.52 18.81
N LYS A 68 -35.80 -13.39 17.80
CA LYS A 68 -35.98 -14.83 18.02
C LYS A 68 -34.71 -15.48 18.59
N ALA A 69 -33.54 -15.01 18.16
CA ALA A 69 -32.27 -15.44 18.74
C ALA A 69 -32.22 -15.08 20.23
N PHE A 70 -32.52 -13.83 20.57
CA PHE A 70 -32.56 -13.32 21.93
C PHE A 70 -33.57 -14.08 22.81
N ASP A 71 -34.78 -14.31 22.31
CA ASP A 71 -35.83 -15.07 23.01
C ASP A 71 -35.35 -16.51 23.29
N ALA A 72 -34.73 -17.17 22.30
CA ALA A 72 -34.18 -18.52 22.46
C ALA A 72 -33.05 -18.57 23.50
N TYR A 73 -32.11 -17.63 23.46
CA TYR A 73 -31.04 -17.55 24.47
C TYR A 73 -31.60 -17.27 25.87
N THR A 74 -32.60 -16.40 25.98
CA THR A 74 -33.26 -16.09 27.26
C THR A 74 -33.90 -17.35 27.85
N GLU A 75 -34.61 -18.12 27.03
CA GLU A 75 -35.19 -19.39 27.46
C GLU A 75 -34.12 -20.41 27.86
N GLY A 76 -33.07 -20.57 27.06
CA GLY A 76 -31.95 -21.47 27.35
C GLY A 76 -31.21 -21.11 28.64
N ALA A 77 -30.96 -19.83 28.87
CA ALA A 77 -30.36 -19.31 30.09
C ALA A 77 -31.23 -19.64 31.32
N ASN A 78 -32.55 -19.47 31.22
CA ASN A 78 -33.51 -19.85 32.28
C ASN A 78 -33.54 -21.37 32.53
N LYS A 79 -33.18 -22.19 31.54
CA LYS A 79 -33.07 -23.65 31.65
C LYS A 79 -31.68 -24.12 32.10
N GLY A 80 -30.75 -23.19 32.37
CA GLY A 80 -29.40 -23.48 32.88
C GLY A 80 -28.34 -23.73 31.81
N GLU A 81 -28.59 -23.40 30.54
CA GLU A 81 -27.59 -23.50 29.48
C GLU A 81 -26.58 -22.33 29.58
N ALA A 82 -25.36 -22.62 30.06
CA ALA A 82 -24.37 -21.59 30.40
C ALA A 82 -23.99 -20.68 29.21
N GLU A 83 -23.82 -21.26 28.02
CA GLU A 83 -23.43 -20.56 26.79
C GLU A 83 -24.50 -19.53 26.35
N CYS A 84 -25.77 -19.75 26.71
CA CYS A 84 -26.82 -18.77 26.43
C CYS A 84 -26.61 -17.44 27.17
N PHE A 85 -26.01 -17.44 28.37
CA PHE A 85 -25.65 -16.19 29.05
C PHE A 85 -24.58 -15.44 28.24
N ALA A 86 -23.58 -16.12 27.67
CA ALA A 86 -22.59 -15.48 26.81
C ALA A 86 -23.23 -14.87 25.55
N ARG A 87 -24.16 -15.59 24.91
CA ARG A 87 -24.90 -15.08 23.75
C ARG A 87 -25.83 -13.90 24.06
N LEU A 88 -26.43 -13.87 25.25
CA LEU A 88 -27.18 -12.70 25.72
C LEU A 88 -26.27 -11.48 25.91
N GLY A 89 -25.07 -11.69 26.47
CA GLY A 89 -24.06 -10.63 26.57
C GLY A 89 -23.72 -10.05 25.20
N PHE A 90 -23.44 -10.92 24.23
CA PHE A 90 -23.17 -10.54 22.85
C PHE A 90 -24.32 -9.76 22.20
N CYS A 91 -25.58 -10.12 22.50
CA CYS A 91 -26.73 -9.39 21.96
C CYS A 91 -26.78 -7.93 22.43
N TYR A 92 -26.44 -7.67 23.70
CA TYR A 92 -26.40 -6.33 24.28
C TYR A 92 -25.17 -5.54 23.85
N GLU A 93 -24.04 -6.20 23.60
CA GLU A 93 -22.81 -5.57 23.12
C GLU A 93 -22.93 -5.13 21.65
N THR A 94 -23.41 -6.02 20.77
CA THR A 94 -23.36 -5.83 19.31
C THR A 94 -24.60 -5.17 18.71
N GLY A 95 -25.64 -4.94 19.52
CA GLY A 95 -26.85 -4.26 19.06
C GLY A 95 -27.94 -5.16 18.46
N TYR A 96 -27.92 -6.47 18.72
CA TYR A 96 -29.05 -7.36 18.40
C TYR A 96 -30.33 -6.92 19.12
N VAL A 97 -30.15 -6.35 20.30
CA VAL A 97 -31.13 -5.57 21.05
C VAL A 97 -30.56 -4.17 21.33
N LYS A 98 -31.30 -3.30 22.02
CA LYS A 98 -30.76 -1.99 22.41
C LYS A 98 -29.44 -2.17 23.17
N ILE A 99 -28.37 -1.51 22.69
CA ILE A 99 -27.03 -1.61 23.29
C ILE A 99 -27.09 -1.24 24.78
N ASP A 100 -26.51 -2.10 25.60
CA ASP A 100 -26.49 -1.96 27.07
C ASP A 100 -25.24 -2.71 27.61
N ILE A 101 -24.11 -1.99 27.67
CA ILE A 101 -22.82 -2.57 28.05
C ILE A 101 -22.84 -3.12 29.48
N GLN A 102 -23.58 -2.48 30.40
CA GLN A 102 -23.68 -2.97 31.76
C GLN A 102 -24.38 -4.33 31.82
N LYS A 103 -25.46 -4.51 31.06
CA LYS A 103 -26.08 -5.83 30.92
C LYS A 103 -25.16 -6.84 30.24
N ALA A 104 -24.42 -6.42 29.21
CA ALA A 104 -23.45 -7.30 28.56
C ALA A 104 -22.44 -7.85 29.58
N ILE A 105 -21.89 -6.98 30.44
CA ILE A 105 -20.99 -7.36 31.54
C ILE A 105 -21.66 -8.33 32.50
N GLU A 106 -22.89 -8.05 32.96
CA GLU A 106 -23.62 -8.95 33.87
C GLU A 106 -23.81 -10.36 33.29
N TYR A 107 -24.20 -10.43 32.02
CA TYR A 107 -24.43 -11.69 31.31
C TYR A 107 -23.13 -12.46 31.07
N TYR A 108 -22.07 -11.79 30.62
CA TYR A 108 -20.78 -12.43 30.45
C TYR A 108 -20.17 -12.86 31.79
N ALA A 109 -20.33 -12.07 32.86
CA ALA A 109 -19.84 -12.43 34.20
C ALA A 109 -20.51 -13.70 34.70
N LYS A 110 -21.83 -13.79 34.54
CA LYS A 110 -22.59 -14.99 34.87
C LYS A 110 -22.16 -16.20 34.03
N ALA A 111 -21.94 -16.04 32.73
CA ALA A 111 -21.44 -17.12 31.88
C ALA A 111 -20.03 -17.57 32.27
N SER A 112 -19.15 -16.62 32.59
CA SER A 112 -17.78 -16.86 33.08
C SER A 112 -17.77 -17.60 34.43
N ASP A 113 -18.71 -17.27 35.32
CA ASP A 113 -18.99 -17.99 36.57
C ASP A 113 -19.48 -19.41 36.37
N LEU A 114 -20.14 -19.67 35.25
CA LEU A 114 -20.54 -21.01 34.84
C LEU A 114 -19.46 -21.75 34.02
N GLY A 115 -18.26 -21.16 33.87
CA GLY A 115 -17.11 -21.80 33.24
C GLY A 115 -17.01 -21.58 31.72
N VAL A 116 -17.74 -20.62 31.15
CA VAL A 116 -17.65 -20.31 29.72
C VAL A 116 -16.40 -19.45 29.45
N ALA A 117 -15.33 -20.07 28.96
CA ALA A 117 -14.06 -19.40 28.67
C ALA A 117 -14.23 -18.20 27.71
N ALA A 118 -15.07 -18.34 26.69
CA ALA A 118 -15.32 -17.27 25.73
C ALA A 118 -15.95 -16.02 26.36
N ALA A 119 -16.80 -16.20 27.37
CA ALA A 119 -17.39 -15.08 28.10
C ALA A 119 -16.38 -14.36 28.99
N ALA A 120 -15.46 -15.10 29.61
CA ALA A 120 -14.33 -14.51 30.33
C ALA A 120 -13.45 -13.69 29.38
N ARG A 121 -13.17 -14.20 28.18
CA ARG A 121 -12.45 -13.44 27.14
C ARG A 121 -13.19 -12.17 26.74
N SER A 122 -14.49 -12.26 26.43
CA SER A 122 -15.31 -11.11 26.03
C SER A 122 -15.39 -10.04 27.12
N LEU A 123 -15.42 -10.43 28.41
CA LEU A 123 -15.28 -9.47 29.51
C LEU A 123 -13.92 -8.78 29.47
N GLY A 124 -12.84 -9.54 29.30
CA GLY A 124 -11.51 -8.97 29.18
C GLY A 124 -11.42 -7.96 28.05
N ASP A 125 -12.00 -8.28 26.88
CA ASP A 125 -12.05 -7.40 25.72
C ASP A 125 -12.88 -6.13 25.98
N LEU A 126 -14.03 -6.25 26.68
CA LEU A 126 -14.85 -5.09 27.07
C LEU A 126 -14.08 -4.12 27.97
N TYR A 127 -13.40 -4.64 28.99
CA TYR A 127 -12.57 -3.81 29.87
C TYR A 127 -11.35 -3.23 29.13
N TYR A 128 -10.75 -3.98 28.19
CA TYR A 128 -9.53 -3.54 27.53
C TYR A 128 -9.78 -2.50 26.42
N PHE A 129 -10.78 -2.69 25.58
CA PHE A 129 -11.02 -1.85 24.39
C PHE A 129 -12.16 -0.87 24.56
N ASN A 130 -13.14 -1.22 25.38
CA ASN A 130 -14.50 -0.81 25.11
C ASN A 130 -15.05 -0.04 26.29
N THR A 131 -14.49 1.13 26.66
CA THR A 131 -15.26 1.95 27.60
C THR A 131 -14.92 3.42 27.88
N PRO A 132 -15.98 4.21 28.15
CA PRO A 132 -16.15 5.00 29.36
C PRO A 132 -16.82 4.16 30.48
N ILE A 133 -16.04 3.31 31.15
CA ILE A 133 -16.37 2.65 32.41
C ILE A 133 -15.87 3.67 33.43
N GLU A 134 -16.61 3.90 34.51
CA GLU A 134 -16.29 4.94 35.49
C GLU A 134 -14.94 4.74 36.22
N ASP A 135 -14.25 3.61 35.95
CA ASP A 135 -12.90 3.32 36.41
C ASP A 135 -11.82 4.04 35.57
N SER A 136 -10.68 4.30 36.20
CA SER A 136 -9.49 4.77 35.48
C SER A 136 -9.01 3.75 34.44
N GLU A 137 -8.39 4.22 33.35
CA GLU A 137 -7.84 3.39 32.26
C GLU A 137 -6.97 2.22 32.78
N ILE A 138 -6.10 2.48 33.76
CA ILE A 138 -5.26 1.45 34.37
C ILE A 138 -6.06 0.34 35.09
N GLU A 139 -7.16 0.72 35.74
CA GLU A 139 -8.00 -0.23 36.48
C GLU A 139 -8.82 -1.09 35.53
N ASN A 140 -9.24 -0.52 34.39
CA ASN A 140 -9.81 -1.27 33.28
C ASN A 140 -8.83 -2.32 32.74
N VAL A 141 -7.56 -1.97 32.51
CA VAL A 141 -6.56 -2.95 32.06
C VAL A 141 -6.30 -4.04 33.10
N LYS A 142 -6.29 -3.73 34.40
CA LYS A 142 -6.19 -4.75 35.47
C LYS A 142 -7.40 -5.68 35.50
N ASN A 143 -8.60 -5.12 35.35
CA ASN A 143 -9.83 -5.91 35.23
C ASN A 143 -9.79 -6.81 33.98
N ALA A 144 -9.31 -6.29 32.86
CA ALA A 144 -9.11 -7.07 31.65
C ALA A 144 -8.18 -8.27 31.89
N LEU A 145 -7.00 -8.03 32.49
CA LEU A 145 -6.06 -9.08 32.86
C LEU A 145 -6.71 -10.15 33.75
N LYS A 146 -7.46 -9.76 34.79
CA LYS A 146 -8.17 -10.71 35.66
C LYS A 146 -9.10 -11.65 34.87
N TYR A 147 -9.85 -11.12 33.90
CA TYR A 147 -10.76 -11.92 33.09
C TYR A 147 -10.05 -12.73 32.00
N TYR A 148 -8.95 -12.21 31.43
CA TYR A 148 -8.10 -12.99 30.52
C TYR A 148 -7.42 -14.15 31.23
N GLU A 149 -6.86 -13.95 32.42
CA GLU A 149 -6.29 -15.02 33.24
C GLU A 149 -7.35 -16.09 33.54
N ARG A 150 -8.57 -15.66 33.88
CA ARG A 150 -9.69 -16.57 34.06
C ARG A 150 -10.03 -17.34 32.78
N ALA A 151 -10.09 -16.68 31.62
CA ALA A 151 -10.32 -17.33 30.34
C ALA A 151 -9.27 -18.43 30.07
N PHE A 152 -8.00 -18.13 30.34
CA PHE A 152 -6.89 -19.08 30.22
C PHE A 152 -7.14 -20.33 31.07
N TYR A 153 -7.44 -20.16 32.37
CA TYR A 153 -7.70 -21.30 33.26
C TYR A 153 -9.00 -22.06 32.95
N LEU A 154 -9.93 -21.45 32.20
CA LEU A 154 -11.12 -22.11 31.67
C LEU A 154 -10.85 -22.85 30.34
N GLY A 155 -9.61 -22.81 29.82
CA GLY A 155 -9.17 -23.57 28.64
C GLY A 155 -8.91 -22.73 27.38
N ASP A 156 -9.04 -21.41 27.45
CA ASP A 156 -8.70 -20.52 26.35
C ASP A 156 -7.20 -20.19 26.31
N ILE A 157 -6.38 -21.13 25.88
CA ILE A 157 -4.92 -21.00 25.95
C ILE A 157 -4.36 -19.85 25.09
N GLN A 158 -5.04 -19.49 24.00
CA GLN A 158 -4.61 -18.44 23.07
C GLN A 158 -4.58 -17.05 23.72
N ILE A 159 -5.30 -16.87 24.83
CA ILE A 159 -5.33 -15.58 25.54
C ILE A 159 -4.00 -15.25 26.22
N ALA A 160 -3.12 -16.24 26.42
CA ALA A 160 -1.78 -16.03 26.94
C ALA A 160 -1.00 -14.98 26.15
N LYS A 161 -1.19 -14.93 24.82
CA LYS A 161 -0.59 -13.92 23.95
C LYS A 161 -1.01 -12.50 24.34
N LYS A 162 -2.31 -12.27 24.55
CA LYS A 162 -2.84 -10.96 24.98
C LYS A 162 -2.31 -10.58 26.36
N ILE A 163 -2.31 -11.52 27.30
CA ILE A 163 -1.82 -11.27 28.67
C ILE A 163 -0.33 -10.86 28.64
N GLY A 164 0.51 -11.65 27.96
CA GLY A 164 1.93 -11.33 27.85
C GLY A 164 2.18 -10.00 27.12
N PHE A 165 1.41 -9.70 26.06
CA PHE A 165 1.51 -8.43 25.33
C PHE A 165 1.23 -7.22 26.24
N ILE A 166 0.22 -7.31 27.12
CA ILE A 166 -0.11 -6.26 28.08
C ILE A 166 1.06 -6.03 29.04
N TYR A 167 1.60 -7.09 29.65
CA TYR A 167 2.76 -6.96 30.53
C TYR A 167 4.02 -6.48 29.80
N LEU A 168 4.14 -6.71 28.49
CA LEU A 168 5.29 -6.27 27.71
C LEU A 168 5.25 -4.78 27.35
N ASN A 169 4.05 -4.24 27.08
CA ASN A 169 3.86 -2.94 26.43
C ASN A 169 3.12 -1.87 27.24
N ASN A 170 2.32 -2.23 28.25
CA ASN A 170 1.63 -1.24 29.08
C ASN A 170 2.64 -0.50 29.99
N GLU A 171 2.65 0.83 29.98
CA GLU A 171 3.68 1.61 30.69
C GLU A 171 3.66 1.41 32.22
N GLU A 172 2.47 1.30 32.81
CA GLU A 172 2.30 1.20 34.27
C GLU A 172 2.40 -0.24 34.77
N LEU A 173 1.93 -1.21 33.97
CA LEU A 173 1.94 -2.65 34.33
C LEU A 173 3.14 -3.40 33.75
N LYS A 174 4.11 -2.71 33.15
CA LYS A 174 5.22 -3.35 32.46
C LYS A 174 5.96 -4.33 33.37
N ASP A 175 5.96 -5.60 32.99
CA ASP A 175 6.62 -6.69 33.71
C ASP A 175 7.08 -7.77 32.70
N VAL A 176 8.31 -7.61 32.21
CA VAL A 176 8.89 -8.49 31.18
C VAL A 176 8.99 -9.95 31.64
N PRO A 177 9.49 -10.27 32.87
CA PRO A 177 9.47 -11.64 33.38
C PRO A 177 8.08 -12.27 33.38
N LYS A 178 7.05 -11.50 33.79
CA LYS A 178 5.68 -12.00 33.80
C LYS A 178 5.11 -12.21 32.39
N ALA A 179 5.47 -11.36 31.42
CA ALA A 179 5.14 -11.57 30.03
C ALA A 179 5.71 -12.90 29.49
N ILE A 180 7.00 -13.15 29.75
CA ILE A 180 7.69 -14.40 29.39
C ILE A 180 6.99 -15.60 30.04
N GLU A 181 6.64 -15.52 31.33
CA GLU A 181 5.94 -16.60 32.04
C GLU A 181 4.61 -16.95 31.37
N TRP A 182 3.82 -15.95 30.96
CA TRP A 182 2.56 -16.19 30.27
C TRP A 182 2.75 -16.81 28.88
N TYR A 183 3.73 -16.35 28.12
CA TYR A 183 4.06 -16.94 26.83
C TYR A 183 4.55 -18.39 26.98
N GLU A 184 5.42 -18.68 27.94
CA GLU A 184 5.90 -20.05 28.21
C GLU A 184 4.75 -20.96 28.69
N LYS A 185 3.81 -20.46 29.50
CA LYS A 185 2.60 -21.20 29.89
C LYS A 185 1.76 -21.59 28.69
N GLY A 186 1.41 -20.64 27.82
CA GLY A 186 0.62 -20.93 26.62
C GLY A 186 1.34 -21.90 25.69
N LEU A 187 2.65 -21.70 25.48
CA LEU A 187 3.47 -22.57 24.65
C LEU A 187 3.51 -24.00 25.19
N SER A 188 3.65 -24.18 26.51
CA SER A 188 3.65 -25.49 27.16
C SER A 188 2.33 -26.27 27.01
N LEU A 189 1.23 -25.54 26.74
CA LEU A 189 -0.10 -26.12 26.47
C LEU A 189 -0.37 -26.33 24.97
N GLY A 190 0.61 -26.03 24.10
CA GLY A 190 0.57 -26.33 22.67
C GLY A 190 0.29 -25.14 21.76
N ASP A 191 0.28 -23.89 22.26
CA ASP A 191 0.18 -22.71 21.42
C ASP A 191 1.55 -22.33 20.84
N SER A 192 1.88 -22.89 19.67
CA SER A 192 3.15 -22.64 18.99
C SER A 192 3.29 -21.22 18.43
N SER A 193 2.23 -20.42 18.38
CA SER A 193 2.31 -19.02 17.89
C SER A 193 3.11 -18.13 18.83
N LEU A 194 3.22 -18.53 20.10
CA LEU A 194 3.99 -17.84 21.13
C LEU A 194 5.51 -17.98 20.96
N ASN A 195 5.97 -18.86 20.07
CA ASN A 195 7.39 -18.97 19.74
C ASN A 195 7.95 -17.67 19.16
N PHE A 196 7.20 -16.99 18.29
CA PHE A 196 7.62 -15.69 17.78
C PHE A 196 7.68 -14.65 18.89
N ASP A 197 6.64 -14.57 19.74
CA ASP A 197 6.58 -13.60 20.84
C ASP A 197 7.78 -13.78 21.81
N LEU A 198 8.13 -15.03 22.15
CA LEU A 198 9.30 -15.35 22.97
C LEU A 198 10.61 -15.04 22.24
N ALA A 199 10.74 -15.42 20.97
CA ALA A 199 11.91 -15.09 20.17
C ALA A 199 12.12 -13.57 20.12
N TYR A 200 11.05 -12.80 19.87
CA TYR A 200 11.08 -11.35 19.80
C TYR A 200 11.59 -10.71 21.10
N VAL A 201 11.21 -11.24 22.27
CA VAL A 201 11.69 -10.76 23.57
C VAL A 201 13.21 -10.94 23.72
N TYR A 202 13.77 -12.08 23.34
CA TYR A 202 15.21 -12.38 23.53
C TYR A 202 16.11 -11.84 22.40
N LEU A 203 15.55 -11.65 21.20
CA LEU A 203 16.26 -11.14 20.03
C LEU A 203 16.29 -9.61 19.92
N ASN A 204 15.59 -8.89 20.79
CA ASN A 204 15.58 -7.43 20.83
C ASN A 204 16.07 -6.89 22.18
N ASP A 205 17.04 -5.96 22.15
CA ASP A 205 17.58 -5.23 23.32
C ASP A 205 16.55 -4.41 24.12
N ARG A 206 15.30 -4.37 23.65
CA ARG A 206 14.24 -3.55 24.23
C ARG A 206 13.74 -4.06 25.58
N PHE A 207 13.87 -5.37 25.86
CA PHE A 207 13.17 -6.02 26.97
C PHE A 207 14.10 -6.68 27.98
N VAL A 208 15.01 -7.52 27.49
CA VAL A 208 16.05 -8.19 28.27
C VAL A 208 17.39 -8.02 27.57
N PRO A 209 18.53 -8.15 28.27
CA PRO A 209 19.81 -8.29 27.59
C PRO A 209 19.74 -9.44 26.57
N HIS A 210 20.26 -9.22 25.37
CA HIS A 210 20.17 -10.19 24.28
C HIS A 210 20.65 -11.59 24.70
N ASP A 211 19.80 -12.58 24.39
CA ASP A 211 20.13 -13.99 24.43
C ASP A 211 19.78 -14.58 23.06
N TYR A 212 20.68 -14.39 22.09
CA TYR A 212 20.44 -14.82 20.72
C TYR A 212 20.29 -16.34 20.60
N GLU A 213 20.98 -17.11 21.44
CA GLU A 213 20.85 -18.57 21.44
C GLU A 213 19.43 -18.98 21.82
N LYS A 214 18.92 -18.43 22.93
CA LYS A 214 17.55 -18.71 23.38
C LYS A 214 16.50 -18.17 22.41
N GLY A 215 16.67 -16.94 21.92
CA GLY A 215 15.78 -16.32 20.95
C GLY A 215 15.69 -17.08 19.63
N LEU A 216 16.83 -17.47 19.05
CA LEU A 216 16.88 -18.28 17.83
C LEU A 216 16.34 -19.70 18.04
N THR A 217 16.42 -20.23 19.27
CA THR A 217 15.83 -21.54 19.60
C THR A 217 14.31 -21.50 19.54
N TYR A 218 13.66 -20.50 20.15
CA TYR A 218 12.21 -20.33 20.03
C TYR A 218 11.80 -20.08 18.58
N LEU A 219 12.55 -19.23 17.87
CA LEU A 219 12.26 -18.94 16.46
C LEU A 219 12.32 -20.22 15.61
N ALA A 220 13.34 -21.05 15.80
CA ALA A 220 13.49 -22.32 15.09
C ALA A 220 12.34 -23.30 15.39
N ASP A 221 11.85 -23.33 16.64
CA ASP A 221 10.68 -24.14 16.99
C ASP A 221 9.38 -23.59 16.36
N GLY A 222 9.20 -22.27 16.32
CA GLY A 222 8.09 -21.62 15.61
C GLY A 222 8.09 -21.98 14.12
N VAL A 223 9.25 -21.84 13.46
CA VAL A 223 9.45 -22.23 12.06
C VAL A 223 9.11 -23.71 11.82
N LYS A 224 9.48 -24.61 12.74
CA LYS A 224 9.17 -26.04 12.65
C LYS A 224 7.67 -26.33 12.72
N HIS A 225 6.92 -25.53 13.47
CA HIS A 225 5.46 -25.63 13.59
C HIS A 225 4.70 -24.82 12.53
N ASN A 226 5.40 -24.23 11.55
CA ASN A 226 4.83 -23.33 10.54
C ASN A 226 4.10 -22.12 11.16
N ASP A 227 4.66 -21.56 12.24
CA ASP A 227 4.19 -20.26 12.73
C ASP A 227 4.52 -19.16 11.68
N PRO A 228 3.53 -18.41 11.18
CA PRO A 228 3.74 -17.47 10.08
C PRO A 228 4.72 -16.33 10.44
N GLU A 229 4.62 -15.78 11.65
CA GLU A 229 5.49 -14.70 12.11
C GLU A 229 6.94 -15.17 12.29
N SER A 230 7.13 -16.37 12.84
CA SER A 230 8.46 -16.99 12.95
C SER A 230 9.08 -17.25 11.57
N LEU A 231 8.28 -17.70 10.59
CA LEU A 231 8.74 -17.89 9.21
C LEU A 231 9.15 -16.57 8.55
N TYR A 232 8.37 -15.50 8.74
CA TYR A 232 8.70 -14.18 8.20
C TYR A 232 9.97 -13.61 8.84
N MET A 233 10.08 -13.66 10.17
CA MET A 233 11.28 -13.24 10.89
C MET A 233 12.52 -14.04 10.45
N GLN A 234 12.37 -15.35 10.24
CA GLN A 234 13.45 -16.18 9.69
C GLN A 234 13.86 -15.74 8.28
N ALA A 235 12.92 -15.29 7.45
CA ALA A 235 13.23 -14.71 6.15
C ALA A 235 14.06 -13.43 6.30
N ARG A 236 13.61 -12.49 7.14
CA ARG A 236 14.31 -11.20 7.40
C ARG A 236 15.74 -11.40 7.91
N ILE A 237 15.97 -12.40 8.75
CA ILE A 237 17.32 -12.78 9.20
C ILE A 237 18.22 -13.15 8.02
N TYR A 238 17.74 -13.92 7.04
CA TYR A 238 18.51 -14.29 5.85
C TYR A 238 18.61 -13.16 4.81
N GLU A 239 17.73 -12.17 4.86
CA GLU A 239 17.84 -10.98 4.01
C GLU A 239 18.93 -10.04 4.51
N GLU A 240 18.91 -9.73 5.81
CA GLU A 240 19.75 -8.69 6.41
C GLU A 240 21.04 -9.22 7.03
N GLY A 241 21.11 -10.53 7.31
CA GLY A 241 22.25 -11.15 7.97
C GLY A 241 22.32 -10.89 9.48
N TRP A 242 21.17 -10.89 10.15
CA TRP A 242 21.09 -10.61 11.58
C TRP A 242 21.66 -11.74 12.45
N TYR A 243 22.05 -11.38 13.67
CA TYR A 243 22.47 -12.34 14.72
C TYR A 243 23.66 -13.23 14.36
N GLY A 244 24.55 -12.75 13.48
CA GLY A 244 25.73 -13.50 13.03
C GLY A 244 25.43 -14.58 11.99
N ILE A 245 24.24 -14.57 11.40
CA ILE A 245 23.86 -15.43 10.28
C ILE A 245 24.18 -14.68 8.99
N GLU A 246 24.87 -15.32 8.03
CA GLU A 246 25.15 -14.65 6.75
C GLU A 246 23.89 -14.53 5.89
N PRO A 247 23.72 -13.41 5.15
CA PRO A 247 22.65 -13.27 4.19
C PRO A 247 22.63 -14.40 3.15
N ASP A 248 21.44 -14.91 2.83
CA ASP A 248 21.22 -15.97 1.85
C ASP A 248 19.89 -15.73 1.13
N GLU A 249 19.97 -15.18 -0.09
CA GLU A 249 18.80 -14.85 -0.91
C GLU A 249 17.90 -16.08 -1.16
N LYS A 250 18.47 -17.29 -1.31
CA LYS A 250 17.67 -18.49 -1.57
C LYS A 250 16.86 -18.88 -0.35
N LYS A 251 17.46 -18.80 0.84
CA LYS A 251 16.75 -19.08 2.09
C LYS A 251 15.76 -17.99 2.43
N TYR A 252 16.11 -16.71 2.23
CA TYR A 252 15.17 -15.60 2.35
C TYR A 252 13.89 -15.87 1.56
N ILE A 253 14.01 -16.11 0.24
CA ILE A 253 12.85 -16.37 -0.62
C ILE A 253 12.11 -17.66 -0.24
N HIS A 254 12.81 -18.70 0.23
CA HIS A 254 12.19 -19.94 0.70
C HIS A 254 11.29 -19.72 1.91
N TYR A 255 11.77 -19.01 2.94
CA TYR A 255 10.98 -18.72 4.13
C TYR A 255 9.88 -17.69 3.87
N LEU A 256 10.18 -16.68 3.05
CA LEU A 256 9.20 -15.68 2.63
C LEU A 256 7.98 -16.31 1.96
N LYS A 257 8.20 -17.24 1.01
CA LYS A 257 7.11 -18.00 0.38
C LYS A 257 6.32 -18.85 1.36
N LYS A 258 7.00 -19.47 2.34
CA LYS A 258 6.31 -20.26 3.36
C LYS A 258 5.40 -19.40 4.23
N ALA A 259 5.88 -18.24 4.67
CA ALA A 259 5.08 -17.29 5.45
C ALA A 259 3.90 -16.75 4.63
N ALA A 260 4.14 -16.34 3.38
CA ALA A 260 3.11 -15.84 2.48
C ALA A 260 2.02 -16.88 2.18
N ASN A 261 2.37 -18.16 2.02
CA ASN A 261 1.41 -19.26 1.84
C ASN A 261 0.51 -19.49 3.07
N LEU A 262 0.86 -18.93 4.22
CA LEU A 262 0.08 -18.95 5.45
C LEU A 262 -0.61 -17.60 5.71
N CYS A 263 -0.68 -16.76 4.68
CA CYS A 263 -1.26 -15.41 4.73
C CYS A 263 -0.61 -14.48 5.75
N GLN A 264 0.71 -14.59 5.96
CA GLN A 264 1.44 -13.55 6.70
C GLN A 264 1.56 -12.32 5.80
N ASP A 265 1.04 -11.20 6.28
CA ASP A 265 0.79 -10.00 5.49
C ASP A 265 2.06 -9.31 4.96
N ASP A 266 3.07 -9.13 5.82
CA ASP A 266 4.34 -8.51 5.42
C ASP A 266 5.09 -9.38 4.40
N ALA A 267 4.99 -10.70 4.53
CA ALA A 267 5.58 -11.67 3.62
C ALA A 267 4.89 -11.64 2.26
N LEU A 268 3.56 -11.52 2.23
CA LEU A 268 2.80 -11.32 1.00
C LEU A 268 3.21 -10.02 0.31
N LEU A 269 3.35 -8.93 1.07
CA LEU A 269 3.78 -7.63 0.56
C LEU A 269 5.18 -7.70 -0.06
N ASP A 270 6.16 -8.19 0.71
CA ASP A 270 7.56 -8.32 0.28
C ASP A 270 7.70 -9.26 -0.92
N LEU A 271 6.98 -10.40 -0.91
CA LEU A 271 6.99 -11.35 -2.01
C LEU A 271 6.33 -10.77 -3.27
N GLY A 272 5.24 -10.00 -3.11
CA GLY A 272 4.58 -9.28 -4.20
C GLY A 272 5.52 -8.29 -4.88
N TYR A 273 6.23 -7.46 -4.09
CA TYR A 273 7.24 -6.55 -4.62
C TYR A 273 8.44 -7.27 -5.26
N TYR A 274 8.86 -8.40 -4.69
CA TYR A 274 9.89 -9.25 -5.29
C TYR A 274 9.45 -9.74 -6.69
N TYR A 275 8.23 -10.25 -6.82
CA TYR A 275 7.69 -10.70 -8.11
C TYR A 275 7.50 -9.57 -9.10
N TYR A 276 7.03 -8.41 -8.65
CA TYR A 276 6.93 -7.20 -9.47
C TYR A 276 8.28 -6.82 -10.08
N LYS A 277 9.34 -6.75 -9.27
CA LYS A 277 10.71 -6.45 -9.72
C LYS A 277 11.26 -7.50 -10.70
N LYS A 278 10.83 -8.76 -10.58
CA LYS A 278 11.20 -9.85 -11.51
C LYS A 278 10.31 -9.91 -12.76
N GLY A 279 9.32 -9.01 -12.91
CA GLY A 279 8.39 -9.00 -14.04
C GLY A 279 7.33 -10.11 -14.01
N LYS A 280 7.13 -10.75 -12.85
CA LYS A 280 6.14 -11.80 -12.62
C LYS A 280 4.83 -11.19 -12.11
N TYR A 281 4.14 -10.50 -13.00
CA TYR A 281 3.04 -9.63 -12.59
C TYR A 281 1.81 -10.37 -12.09
N ASP A 282 1.49 -11.57 -12.60
CA ASP A 282 0.40 -12.38 -12.07
C ASP A 282 0.68 -12.83 -10.63
N ASP A 283 1.87 -13.41 -10.39
CA ASP A 283 2.30 -13.80 -9.05
C ASP A 283 2.30 -12.60 -8.08
N ALA A 284 2.69 -11.41 -8.55
CA ALA A 284 2.67 -10.19 -7.74
C ALA A 284 1.24 -9.77 -7.37
N LEU A 285 0.32 -9.76 -8.34
CA LEU A 285 -1.09 -9.44 -8.12
C LEU A 285 -1.75 -10.43 -7.15
N ASP A 286 -1.44 -11.72 -7.27
CA ASP A 286 -1.96 -12.75 -6.36
C ASP A 286 -1.49 -12.53 -4.91
N CYS A 287 -0.23 -12.10 -4.72
CA CYS A 287 0.28 -11.77 -3.38
C CYS A 287 -0.42 -10.52 -2.83
N PHE A 288 -0.51 -9.45 -3.63
CA PHE A 288 -1.14 -8.20 -3.24
C PHE A 288 -2.64 -8.36 -2.93
N ALA A 289 -3.36 -9.20 -3.68
CA ALA A 289 -4.78 -9.45 -3.46
C ALA A 289 -5.09 -10.27 -2.20
N GLN A 290 -4.10 -10.99 -1.66
CA GLN A 290 -4.21 -11.78 -0.42
C GLN A 290 -3.71 -11.01 0.80
N CYS A 291 -3.04 -9.87 0.60
CA CYS A 291 -2.50 -9.04 1.66
C CYS A 291 -3.60 -8.15 2.23
N ASP A 292 -3.85 -8.24 3.53
CA ASP A 292 -4.87 -7.44 4.21
C ASP A 292 -4.34 -6.05 4.63
N LEU A 293 -3.08 -5.72 4.32
CA LEU A 293 -2.50 -4.40 4.59
C LEU A 293 -3.06 -3.35 3.63
N ASP A 294 -3.71 -2.34 4.21
CA ASP A 294 -4.16 -1.15 3.49
C ASP A 294 -2.97 -0.22 3.20
N TYR A 295 -2.11 -0.62 2.26
CA TYR A 295 -0.92 0.11 1.86
C TYR A 295 -1.10 0.75 0.49
N VAL A 296 -1.04 2.07 0.45
CA VAL A 296 -1.22 2.87 -0.78
C VAL A 296 -0.30 2.45 -1.93
N GLY A 297 0.92 2.02 -1.60
CA GLY A 297 1.90 1.55 -2.58
C GLY A 297 1.49 0.24 -3.26
N VAL A 298 0.67 -0.60 -2.61
CA VAL A 298 0.12 -1.82 -3.22
C VAL A 298 -0.89 -1.42 -4.29
N TYR A 299 -1.87 -0.57 -3.96
CA TYR A 299 -2.87 -0.13 -4.93
C TYR A 299 -2.24 0.57 -6.13
N TRP A 300 -1.27 1.46 -5.90
CA TRP A 300 -0.51 2.08 -6.99
C TRP A 300 0.15 1.03 -7.89
N CYS A 301 0.87 0.07 -7.30
CA CYS A 301 1.53 -0.98 -8.07
C CYS A 301 0.53 -1.85 -8.86
N MET A 302 -0.57 -2.27 -8.23
CA MET A 302 -1.63 -3.03 -8.91
C MET A 302 -2.20 -2.22 -10.08
N ALA A 303 -2.53 -0.94 -9.86
CA ALA A 303 -3.05 -0.06 -10.90
C ALA A 303 -2.09 0.04 -12.10
N THR A 304 -0.80 0.28 -11.84
CA THR A 304 0.22 0.37 -12.88
C THR A 304 0.43 -0.96 -13.62
N ILE A 305 0.35 -2.11 -12.94
CA ILE A 305 0.41 -3.43 -13.60
C ILE A 305 -0.77 -3.58 -14.55
N TYR A 306 -1.99 -3.33 -14.07
CA TYR A 306 -3.19 -3.48 -14.88
C TYR A 306 -3.18 -2.55 -16.09
N GLU A 307 -2.77 -1.29 -15.91
CA GLU A 307 -2.65 -0.34 -17.01
C GLU A 307 -1.56 -0.74 -18.01
N THR A 308 -0.32 -0.88 -17.54
CA THR A 308 0.85 -0.91 -18.44
C THR A 308 1.25 -2.29 -18.92
N LYS A 309 0.84 -3.36 -18.21
CA LYS A 309 1.23 -4.74 -18.52
C LYS A 309 0.07 -5.59 -19.01
N LYS A 310 -1.16 -5.29 -18.57
CA LYS A 310 -2.35 -6.06 -18.93
C LYS A 310 -3.33 -5.32 -19.83
N ALA A 311 -3.23 -4.00 -19.96
CA ALA A 311 -4.23 -3.16 -20.63
C ALA A 311 -5.66 -3.40 -20.09
N ASP A 312 -5.77 -3.69 -18.78
CA ASP A 312 -7.03 -3.88 -18.08
C ASP A 312 -7.39 -2.59 -17.34
N TYR A 313 -7.90 -1.63 -18.11
CA TYR A 313 -8.15 -0.28 -17.63
C TYR A 313 -9.25 -0.21 -16.57
N LYS A 314 -10.17 -1.18 -16.54
CA LYS A 314 -11.21 -1.25 -15.51
C LYS A 314 -10.59 -1.49 -14.13
N ASN A 315 -9.71 -2.48 -14.03
CA ASN A 315 -9.01 -2.75 -12.77
C ASN A 315 -8.00 -1.64 -12.45
N ALA A 316 -7.30 -1.10 -13.45
CA ALA A 316 -6.40 0.03 -13.24
C ALA A 316 -7.12 1.23 -12.59
N LEU A 317 -8.27 1.64 -13.13
CA LEU A 317 -9.09 2.72 -12.58
C LEU A 317 -9.55 2.46 -11.15
N PHE A 318 -9.97 1.22 -10.86
CA PHE A 318 -10.38 0.84 -9.51
C PHE A 318 -9.25 1.08 -8.49
N TYR A 319 -8.05 0.58 -8.79
CA TYR A 319 -6.92 0.71 -7.87
C TYR A 319 -6.33 2.14 -7.83
N TYR A 320 -6.36 2.89 -8.95
CA TYR A 320 -6.03 4.31 -8.91
C TYR A 320 -6.99 5.10 -8.04
N GLN A 321 -8.28 4.77 -8.08
CA GLN A 321 -9.26 5.40 -7.21
C GLN A 321 -8.98 5.10 -5.73
N MET A 322 -8.64 3.85 -5.40
CA MET A 322 -8.29 3.48 -4.02
C MET A 322 -7.04 4.24 -3.53
N ALA A 323 -5.98 4.28 -4.32
CA ALA A 323 -4.79 5.07 -3.99
C ALA A 323 -5.10 6.58 -3.87
N MET A 324 -5.97 7.12 -4.74
CA MET A 324 -6.41 8.52 -4.69
C MET A 324 -7.25 8.83 -3.43
N GLU A 325 -8.07 7.89 -2.94
CA GLU A 325 -8.83 8.04 -1.70
C GLU A 325 -7.90 8.15 -0.47
N MET A 326 -6.72 7.56 -0.55
CA MET A 326 -5.64 7.68 0.44
C MET A 326 -4.71 8.90 0.22
N ASP A 327 -5.12 9.88 -0.60
CA ASP A 327 -4.32 11.06 -0.96
C ASP A 327 -2.98 10.74 -1.65
N PHE A 328 -2.86 9.61 -2.37
CA PHE A 328 -1.63 9.31 -3.10
C PHE A 328 -1.42 10.29 -4.27
N PRO A 329 -0.36 11.12 -4.25
CA PRO A 329 -0.25 12.23 -5.20
C PRO A 329 -0.10 11.77 -6.65
N ASP A 330 0.61 10.67 -6.89
CA ASP A 330 0.85 10.13 -8.24
C ASP A 330 -0.42 9.49 -8.83
N ALA A 331 -1.24 8.83 -8.01
CA ALA A 331 -2.54 8.32 -8.46
C ALA A 331 -3.52 9.46 -8.78
N ILE A 332 -3.55 10.51 -7.96
CA ILE A 332 -4.37 11.70 -8.22
C ILE A 332 -3.95 12.37 -9.52
N GLU A 333 -2.64 12.47 -9.76
CA GLU A 333 -2.07 13.07 -10.97
C GLU A 333 -2.38 12.22 -12.21
N ARG A 334 -2.13 10.91 -12.16
CA ARG A 334 -2.49 9.98 -13.24
C ARG A 334 -3.97 10.01 -13.58
N MET A 335 -4.84 10.08 -12.56
CA MET A 335 -6.29 10.25 -12.75
C MET A 335 -6.63 11.61 -13.38
N ALA A 336 -5.91 12.68 -13.05
CA ALA A 336 -6.09 13.98 -13.69
C ALA A 336 -5.78 13.91 -15.19
N GLU A 337 -4.69 13.25 -15.57
CA GLU A 337 -4.34 13.01 -16.97
C GLU A 337 -5.40 12.17 -17.70
N ALA A 338 -5.91 11.12 -17.04
CA ALA A 338 -6.97 10.27 -17.60
C ALA A 338 -8.23 11.08 -17.99
N TYR A 339 -8.61 12.06 -17.17
CA TYR A 339 -9.73 12.97 -17.48
C TYR A 339 -9.45 13.94 -18.64
N LEU A 340 -8.21 14.08 -19.11
CA LEU A 340 -7.92 14.79 -20.36
C LEU A 340 -8.20 13.94 -21.61
N GLY A 341 -8.43 12.65 -21.42
CA GLY A 341 -8.76 11.67 -22.45
C GLY A 341 -7.54 10.85 -22.85
N ASP A 342 -7.56 9.56 -22.53
CA ASP A 342 -6.57 8.56 -22.92
C ASP A 342 -7.20 7.15 -22.97
N GLU A 343 -6.36 6.12 -23.00
CA GLU A 343 -6.79 4.71 -23.08
C GLU A 343 -7.49 4.19 -21.82
N LEU A 344 -7.44 4.89 -20.68
CA LEU A 344 -8.18 4.48 -19.48
C LEU A 344 -9.71 4.60 -19.66
N GLY A 345 -10.16 5.32 -20.69
CA GLY A 345 -11.57 5.32 -21.11
C GLY A 345 -12.49 6.18 -20.25
N LEU A 346 -11.95 7.14 -19.48
CA LEU A 346 -12.75 8.15 -18.80
C LEU A 346 -13.30 9.16 -19.82
N GLU A 347 -14.53 9.62 -19.59
CA GLU A 347 -15.08 10.74 -20.36
C GLU A 347 -14.25 11.99 -20.07
N LYS A 348 -13.85 12.68 -21.14
CA LYS A 348 -13.01 13.87 -21.04
C LYS A 348 -13.71 14.96 -20.23
N ASP A 349 -13.12 15.36 -19.10
CA ASP A 349 -13.57 16.44 -18.24
C ASP A 349 -12.39 17.27 -17.72
N GLU A 350 -12.05 18.32 -18.46
CA GLU A 350 -10.95 19.23 -18.12
C GLU A 350 -11.15 19.95 -16.78
N LYS A 351 -12.41 20.15 -16.32
CA LYS A 351 -12.68 20.79 -15.02
C LYS A 351 -12.31 19.86 -13.88
N THR A 352 -12.61 18.56 -14.03
CA THR A 352 -12.23 17.55 -13.05
C THR A 352 -10.72 17.30 -13.08
N ALA A 353 -10.10 17.20 -14.25
CA ALA A 353 -8.64 17.15 -14.40
C ALA A 353 -7.96 18.31 -13.66
N LEU A 354 -8.41 19.56 -13.87
CA LEU A 354 -7.87 20.73 -13.19
C LEU A 354 -8.01 20.66 -11.66
N LYS A 355 -9.14 20.14 -11.14
CA LYS A 355 -9.32 19.95 -9.69
C LYS A 355 -8.32 18.95 -9.13
N LEU A 356 -8.11 17.84 -9.83
CA LEU A 356 -7.17 16.80 -9.42
C LEU A 356 -5.71 17.27 -9.53
N PHE A 357 -5.31 17.94 -10.60
CA PHE A 357 -3.98 18.57 -10.69
C PHE A 357 -3.75 19.54 -9.53
N LYS A 358 -4.73 20.37 -9.17
CA LYS A 358 -4.62 21.26 -8.00
C LYS A 358 -4.49 20.49 -6.68
N ARG A 359 -5.15 19.34 -6.54
CA ARG A 359 -5.05 18.47 -5.35
C ARG A 359 -3.66 17.83 -5.27
N ALA A 360 -3.24 17.12 -6.32
CA ALA A 360 -1.91 16.49 -6.39
C ALA A 360 -0.77 17.51 -6.22
N ALA A 361 -0.89 18.69 -6.84
CA ALA A 361 0.12 19.73 -6.72
C ALA A 361 0.28 20.26 -5.29
N LYS A 362 -0.82 20.38 -4.54
CA LYS A 362 -0.79 20.75 -3.11
C LYS A 362 -0.16 19.69 -2.22
N LEU A 363 -0.31 18.42 -2.60
CA LEU A 363 0.32 17.29 -1.93
C LEU A 363 1.81 17.11 -2.32
N GLY A 364 2.32 17.97 -3.22
CA GLY A 364 3.74 17.99 -3.57
C GLY A 364 4.11 17.22 -4.84
N ASN A 365 3.15 16.65 -5.57
CA ASN A 365 3.47 15.96 -6.82
C ASN A 365 4.03 16.94 -7.86
N ALA A 366 5.26 16.67 -8.32
CA ALA A 366 6.00 17.58 -9.18
C ALA A 366 5.42 17.65 -10.60
N ALA A 367 4.90 16.54 -11.15
CA ALA A 367 4.26 16.51 -12.46
C ALA A 367 2.97 17.35 -12.49
N ALA A 368 2.12 17.22 -11.49
CA ALA A 368 0.92 18.02 -11.30
C ALA A 368 1.25 19.51 -11.14
N GLN A 369 2.32 19.85 -10.40
CA GLN A 369 2.78 21.24 -10.29
C GLN A 369 3.27 21.78 -11.64
N TYR A 370 3.97 20.96 -12.44
CA TYR A 370 4.36 21.32 -13.80
C TYR A 370 3.12 21.55 -14.68
N ASN A 371 2.19 20.59 -14.71
CA ASN A 371 0.96 20.64 -15.49
C ASN A 371 0.10 21.86 -15.11
N LEU A 372 -0.01 22.18 -13.83
CA LEU A 372 -0.71 23.38 -13.37
C LEU A 372 0.03 24.68 -13.74
N GLY A 373 1.36 24.67 -13.67
CA GLY A 373 2.20 25.77 -14.14
C GLY A 373 1.99 26.07 -15.62
N MET A 374 2.01 25.03 -16.46
CA MET A 374 1.75 25.13 -17.90
C MET A 374 0.30 25.53 -18.19
N ALA A 375 -0.67 25.04 -17.43
CA ALA A 375 -2.06 25.46 -17.55
C ALA A 375 -2.22 26.98 -17.35
N TYR A 376 -1.59 27.55 -16.32
CA TYR A 376 -1.60 29.00 -16.11
C TYR A 376 -0.74 29.77 -17.12
N ALA A 377 0.30 29.17 -17.70
CA ALA A 377 1.09 29.83 -18.74
C ALA A 377 0.32 29.96 -20.06
N CYS A 378 -0.40 28.91 -20.45
CA CYS A 378 -1.05 28.79 -21.76
C CYS A 378 -2.57 29.01 -21.74
N GLY A 379 -3.20 28.99 -20.56
CA GLY A 379 -4.66 29.05 -20.41
C GLY A 379 -5.37 27.73 -20.66
N TYR A 380 -4.74 26.60 -20.33
CA TYR A 380 -5.35 25.27 -20.51
C TYR A 380 -6.40 24.94 -19.44
N TYR A 381 -7.23 23.94 -19.72
CA TYR A 381 -8.22 23.40 -18.79
C TYR A 381 -9.22 24.45 -18.27
N GLY A 382 -9.44 25.51 -19.04
CA GLY A 382 -10.33 26.62 -18.71
C GLY A 382 -9.80 27.61 -17.66
N VAL A 383 -8.50 27.60 -17.34
CA VAL A 383 -7.93 28.65 -16.48
C VAL A 383 -7.58 29.90 -17.28
N THR A 384 -7.78 31.07 -16.67
CA THR A 384 -7.25 32.33 -17.23
C THR A 384 -5.73 32.32 -17.12
N PRO A 385 -4.98 32.65 -18.19
CA PRO A 385 -3.53 32.77 -18.12
C PRO A 385 -3.09 33.72 -17.01
N ASP A 386 -2.11 33.30 -16.22
CA ASP A 386 -1.58 34.03 -15.08
C ASP A 386 -0.09 33.69 -14.92
N LYS A 387 0.78 34.62 -15.31
CA LYS A 387 2.23 34.41 -15.35
C LYS A 387 2.82 34.19 -13.95
N ASP A 388 2.29 34.85 -12.93
CA ASP A 388 2.82 34.75 -11.58
C ASP A 388 2.45 33.40 -10.96
N LYS A 389 1.21 32.93 -11.18
CA LYS A 389 0.80 31.57 -10.79
C LYS A 389 1.55 30.49 -11.57
N ALA A 390 1.74 30.68 -12.88
CA ALA A 390 2.50 29.76 -13.71
C ALA A 390 3.92 29.58 -13.15
N LEU A 391 4.63 30.70 -12.94
CA LEU A 391 5.99 30.68 -12.42
C LEU A 391 6.05 30.15 -10.97
N HIS A 392 5.04 30.43 -10.15
CA HIS A 392 4.94 29.89 -8.80
C HIS A 392 4.94 28.35 -8.82
N TRP A 393 4.05 27.74 -9.59
CA TRP A 393 3.92 26.28 -9.65
C TRP A 393 5.11 25.61 -10.32
N LEU A 394 5.61 26.17 -11.43
CA LEU A 394 6.82 25.66 -12.08
C LEU A 394 8.03 25.67 -11.13
N LYS A 395 8.19 26.71 -10.30
CA LYS A 395 9.25 26.75 -9.29
C LYS A 395 9.08 25.74 -8.15
N GLN A 396 7.85 25.37 -7.78
CA GLN A 396 7.66 24.26 -6.83
C GLN A 396 8.03 22.94 -7.49
N SER A 397 7.61 22.74 -8.74
CA SER A 397 7.89 21.53 -9.52
C SER A 397 9.40 21.29 -9.69
N VAL A 398 10.19 22.35 -9.88
CA VAL A 398 11.67 22.30 -9.86
C VAL A 398 12.22 21.74 -8.56
N LYS A 399 11.63 22.06 -7.40
CA LYS A 399 12.09 21.50 -6.11
C LYS A 399 11.81 20.01 -5.98
N GLY A 400 10.78 19.52 -6.67
CA GLY A 400 10.50 18.09 -6.80
C GLY A 400 11.25 17.45 -7.97
N GLU A 401 12.33 18.08 -8.46
CA GLU A 401 13.20 17.58 -9.52
C GLU A 401 12.48 17.21 -10.82
N ASN A 402 11.42 17.94 -11.19
CA ASN A 402 10.77 17.74 -12.47
C ASN A 402 11.64 18.29 -13.63
N PRO A 403 12.11 17.44 -14.56
CA PRO A 403 13.02 17.84 -15.64
C PRO A 403 12.44 18.95 -16.53
N SER A 404 11.18 18.82 -16.94
CA SER A 404 10.54 19.78 -17.83
C SER A 404 10.29 21.12 -17.14
N ALA A 405 9.99 21.14 -15.84
CA ALA A 405 9.89 22.39 -15.07
C ALA A 405 11.24 23.10 -14.95
N CYS A 406 12.34 22.36 -14.73
CA CYS A 406 13.69 22.92 -14.73
C CYS A 406 13.98 23.61 -16.07
N LEU A 407 13.67 22.96 -17.19
CA LEU A 407 13.80 23.55 -18.51
C LEU A 407 12.96 24.83 -18.64
N GLN A 408 11.67 24.80 -18.31
CA GLN A 408 10.79 25.97 -18.47
C GLN A 408 11.21 27.16 -17.59
N VAL A 409 11.59 26.93 -16.33
CA VAL A 409 12.07 28.00 -15.44
C VAL A 409 13.43 28.52 -15.91
N GLY A 410 14.30 27.65 -16.43
CA GLY A 410 15.55 28.04 -17.07
C GLY A 410 15.32 28.97 -18.26
N LEU A 411 14.40 28.61 -19.16
CA LEU A 411 14.00 29.42 -20.30
C LEU A 411 13.43 30.78 -19.85
N TYR A 412 12.62 30.82 -18.80
CA TYR A 412 12.12 32.07 -18.22
C TYR A 412 13.26 32.98 -17.76
N TYR A 413 14.22 32.46 -16.99
CA TYR A 413 15.38 33.25 -16.55
C TYR A 413 16.22 33.74 -17.73
N TYR A 414 16.45 32.89 -18.73
CA TYR A 414 17.27 33.18 -19.90
C TYR A 414 16.64 34.24 -20.82
N TYR A 415 15.36 34.07 -21.18
CA TYR A 415 14.71 34.89 -22.21
C TYR A 415 13.88 36.04 -21.65
N THR A 416 13.46 35.99 -20.39
CA THR A 416 12.59 37.03 -19.78
C THR A 416 13.35 37.92 -18.81
N VAL A 417 14.11 37.35 -17.86
CA VAL A 417 14.78 38.14 -16.81
C VAL A 417 16.10 38.74 -17.28
N LYS A 418 16.93 37.98 -18.01
CA LYS A 418 18.10 38.50 -18.77
C LYS A 418 19.13 39.30 -17.96
N THR A 419 19.35 38.95 -16.69
CA THR A 419 20.45 39.49 -15.88
C THR A 419 21.58 38.48 -15.75
N LYS A 420 22.81 38.93 -15.43
CA LYS A 420 23.96 38.02 -15.21
C LYS A 420 23.64 36.92 -14.18
N ALA A 421 22.94 37.27 -13.10
CA ALA A 421 22.51 36.32 -12.08
C ALA A 421 21.43 35.36 -12.61
N ALA A 422 20.48 35.84 -13.40
CA ALA A 422 19.46 35.01 -14.02
C ALA A 422 20.05 34.02 -15.03
N TYR A 423 21.01 34.45 -15.86
CA TYR A 423 21.68 33.54 -16.79
C TYR A 423 22.44 32.43 -16.07
N LYS A 424 23.09 32.72 -14.94
CA LYS A 424 23.73 31.70 -14.12
C LYS A 424 22.71 30.66 -13.63
N LYS A 425 21.58 31.11 -13.09
CA LYS A 425 20.47 30.23 -12.68
C LYS A 425 19.88 29.43 -13.84
N ALA A 426 19.76 30.03 -15.03
CA ALA A 426 19.28 29.33 -16.22
C ALA A 426 20.24 28.20 -16.61
N PHE A 427 21.54 28.45 -16.61
CA PHE A 427 22.56 27.43 -16.90
C PHE A 427 22.51 26.28 -15.89
N GLU A 428 22.38 26.58 -14.60
CA GLU A 428 22.20 25.57 -13.54
C GLU A 428 20.94 24.72 -13.83
N LEU A 429 19.78 25.35 -14.04
CA LEU A 429 18.52 24.65 -14.31
C LEU A 429 18.53 23.84 -15.62
N PHE A 430 19.19 24.31 -16.68
CA PHE A 430 19.34 23.51 -17.90
C PHE A 430 20.23 22.28 -17.66
N THR A 431 21.26 22.42 -16.82
CA THR A 431 22.12 21.30 -16.43
C THR A 431 21.35 20.30 -15.59
N ASP A 432 20.56 20.76 -14.62
CA ASP A 432 19.70 19.91 -13.80
C ASP A 432 18.67 19.19 -14.66
N ALA A 433 17.97 19.90 -15.55
CA ALA A 433 17.02 19.30 -16.48
C ALA A 433 17.67 18.19 -17.32
N TYR A 434 18.87 18.41 -17.86
CA TYR A 434 19.59 17.41 -18.65
C TYR A 434 19.97 16.18 -17.82
N ASN A 435 20.47 16.38 -16.59
CA ASN A 435 20.83 15.29 -15.70
C ASN A 435 19.62 14.46 -15.24
N LEU A 436 18.45 15.11 -15.14
CA LEU A 436 17.16 14.49 -14.82
C LEU A 436 16.47 13.85 -16.04
N GLY A 437 17.10 13.88 -17.22
CA GLY A 437 16.64 13.18 -18.42
C GLY A 437 15.95 14.04 -19.48
N GLU A 438 15.85 15.37 -19.30
CA GLU A 438 15.38 16.30 -20.33
C GLU A 438 16.47 16.51 -21.39
N ASN A 439 16.50 15.63 -22.38
CA ASN A 439 17.56 15.59 -23.37
C ASN A 439 17.67 16.89 -24.19
N GLU A 440 16.58 17.63 -24.39
CA GLU A 440 16.59 18.90 -25.13
C GLU A 440 17.32 20.01 -24.38
N ALA A 441 17.45 19.92 -23.05
CA ALA A 441 18.08 20.95 -22.25
C ALA A 441 19.56 21.18 -22.62
N ILE A 442 20.26 20.16 -23.13
CA ILE A 442 21.66 20.28 -23.57
C ILE A 442 21.84 21.28 -24.72
N ILE A 443 20.80 21.53 -25.52
CA ILE A 443 20.84 22.57 -26.57
C ILE A 443 20.95 23.95 -25.90
N ASN A 444 20.19 24.19 -24.84
CA ASN A 444 20.24 25.45 -24.09
C ASN A 444 21.55 25.61 -23.33
N ILE A 445 22.15 24.52 -22.81
CA ILE A 445 23.51 24.52 -22.27
C ILE A 445 24.51 24.96 -23.36
N GLY A 446 24.40 24.40 -24.56
CA GLY A 446 25.22 24.77 -25.71
C GLY A 446 25.09 26.24 -26.09
N LEU A 447 23.88 26.79 -26.06
CA LEU A 447 23.63 28.23 -26.29
C LEU A 447 24.27 29.11 -25.21
N CYS A 448 24.23 28.69 -23.94
CA CYS A 448 24.89 29.41 -22.84
C CYS A 448 26.40 29.49 -23.07
N TYR A 449 27.05 28.39 -23.46
CA TYR A 449 28.48 28.36 -23.81
C TYR A 449 28.80 29.19 -25.06
N LEU A 450 27.94 29.17 -26.08
CA LEU A 450 28.14 29.90 -27.32
C LEU A 450 28.12 31.42 -27.09
N GLN A 451 27.24 31.88 -26.20
CA GLN A 451 26.97 33.30 -25.93
C GLN A 451 27.69 33.84 -24.68
N GLY A 452 28.28 32.98 -23.84
CA GLY A 452 28.87 33.37 -22.57
C GLY A 452 27.85 33.81 -21.51
N ASN A 453 26.61 33.33 -21.62
CA ASN A 453 25.52 33.68 -20.72
C ASN A 453 25.47 32.65 -19.57
N GLY A 454 25.73 33.10 -18.34
CA GLY A 454 25.65 32.26 -17.14
C GLY A 454 26.87 31.38 -16.90
N VAL A 455 27.64 31.10 -17.95
CA VAL A 455 28.92 30.39 -17.96
C VAL A 455 29.93 31.17 -18.81
N LYS A 456 31.24 30.94 -18.61
CA LYS A 456 32.28 31.52 -19.47
C LYS A 456 32.05 31.05 -20.91
N GLU A 457 32.15 31.98 -21.87
CA GLU A 457 32.03 31.65 -23.29
C GLU A 457 33.06 30.57 -23.67
N ASP A 458 32.56 29.47 -24.24
CA ASP A 458 33.37 28.39 -24.81
C ASP A 458 32.65 27.79 -26.02
N LYS A 459 32.98 28.31 -27.20
CA LYS A 459 32.37 27.87 -28.45
C LYS A 459 32.67 26.40 -28.78
N LYS A 460 33.76 25.80 -28.24
CA LYS A 460 34.06 24.38 -28.47
C LYS A 460 33.12 23.50 -27.65
N GLU A 461 32.86 23.85 -26.39
CA GLU A 461 31.87 23.15 -25.57
C GLU A 461 30.46 23.32 -26.15
N ALA A 462 30.11 24.50 -26.67
CA ALA A 462 28.84 24.69 -27.37
C ALA A 462 28.65 23.70 -28.53
N VAL A 463 29.67 23.53 -29.38
CA VAL A 463 29.63 22.55 -30.47
C VAL A 463 29.51 21.12 -29.96
N LYS A 464 30.19 20.76 -28.86
CA LYS A 464 30.04 19.42 -28.26
C LYS A 464 28.60 19.19 -27.82
N CYS A 465 27.99 20.13 -27.09
CA CYS A 465 26.58 20.06 -26.69
C CYS A 465 25.64 19.87 -27.90
N PHE A 466 25.79 20.68 -28.95
CA PHE A 466 24.95 20.55 -30.14
C PHE A 466 25.19 19.23 -30.90
N LYS A 467 26.43 18.74 -30.98
CA LYS A 467 26.71 17.42 -31.55
C LYS A 467 26.04 16.31 -30.76
N THR A 468 26.15 16.33 -29.44
CA THR A 468 25.48 15.36 -28.58
C THR A 468 23.98 15.36 -28.82
N ALA A 469 23.33 16.53 -28.87
CA ALA A 469 21.89 16.60 -29.15
C ALA A 469 21.52 16.13 -30.57
N ALA A 470 22.30 16.51 -31.57
CA ALA A 470 22.05 16.17 -32.97
C ALA A 470 22.26 14.68 -33.25
N GLU A 471 23.33 14.08 -32.73
CA GLU A 471 23.73 12.71 -33.05
C GLU A 471 23.06 11.68 -32.13
N LYS A 472 22.87 11.98 -30.85
CA LYS A 472 22.28 11.04 -29.88
C LYS A 472 20.75 11.11 -29.85
N TYR A 473 20.17 12.28 -30.09
CA TYR A 473 18.72 12.51 -29.96
C TYR A 473 18.07 12.99 -31.26
N SER A 474 18.82 13.02 -32.37
CA SER A 474 18.31 13.43 -33.70
C SER A 474 17.63 14.80 -33.71
N SER A 475 18.07 15.73 -32.85
CA SER A 475 17.40 17.03 -32.73
C SER A 475 17.66 17.93 -33.94
N GLY A 476 16.60 18.30 -34.67
CA GLY A 476 16.67 19.25 -35.78
C GLY A 476 17.22 20.63 -35.38
N VAL A 477 16.80 21.14 -34.20
CA VAL A 477 17.30 22.41 -33.65
C VAL A 477 18.81 22.36 -33.40
N ALA A 478 19.32 21.22 -32.90
CA ALA A 478 20.74 21.04 -32.66
C ALA A 478 21.54 21.00 -33.98
N TYR A 479 21.04 20.29 -35.00
CA TYR A 479 21.61 20.31 -36.35
C TYR A 479 21.64 21.72 -36.94
N HIS A 480 20.58 22.51 -36.75
CA HIS A 480 20.56 23.91 -37.19
C HIS A 480 21.66 24.73 -36.50
N ASN A 481 21.81 24.61 -35.17
CA ASN A 481 22.87 25.30 -34.42
C ASN A 481 24.28 24.86 -34.82
N LEU A 482 24.49 23.58 -35.18
CA LEU A 482 25.75 23.12 -35.77
C LEU A 482 26.01 23.74 -37.14
N GLY A 483 24.96 23.89 -37.97
CA GLY A 483 25.02 24.60 -39.24
C GLY A 483 25.55 26.03 -39.06
N ILE A 484 25.00 26.77 -38.09
CA ILE A 484 25.47 28.11 -37.72
C ILE A 484 26.93 28.10 -37.29
N CYS A 485 27.35 27.10 -36.50
CA CYS A 485 28.73 26.98 -36.03
C CYS A 485 29.71 26.75 -37.18
N TYR A 486 29.41 25.86 -38.13
CA TYR A 486 30.24 25.66 -39.33
C TYR A 486 30.20 26.85 -40.29
N GLU A 487 29.06 27.52 -40.42
CA GLU A 487 28.92 28.70 -41.29
C GLU A 487 29.80 29.86 -40.82
N ASN A 488 29.88 30.07 -39.50
CA ASN A 488 30.58 31.24 -38.92
C ASN A 488 31.93 30.89 -38.29
N GLY A 489 32.29 29.61 -38.19
CA GLY A 489 33.53 29.15 -37.55
C GLY A 489 33.50 29.25 -36.03
N PHE A 490 32.33 29.06 -35.40
CA PHE A 490 32.20 29.09 -33.95
C PHE A 490 32.61 27.77 -33.33
N GLY A 491 33.76 27.73 -32.67
CA GLY A 491 34.28 26.52 -32.01
C GLY A 491 34.77 25.43 -32.96
N VAL A 492 34.53 25.59 -34.27
CA VAL A 492 34.97 24.73 -35.37
C VAL A 492 35.58 25.57 -36.49
N ARG A 493 36.34 24.92 -37.37
CA ARG A 493 36.79 25.56 -38.61
C ARG A 493 35.56 25.87 -39.47
N LYS A 494 35.48 27.11 -39.97
CA LYS A 494 34.45 27.54 -40.92
C LYS A 494 34.46 26.64 -42.16
N ASP A 495 33.29 26.10 -42.51
CA ASP A 495 33.09 25.15 -43.61
C ASP A 495 31.64 25.24 -44.12
N TYR A 496 31.44 25.95 -45.23
CA TYR A 496 30.11 26.13 -45.81
C TYR A 496 29.47 24.82 -46.30
N LYS A 497 30.26 23.84 -46.74
CA LYS A 497 29.71 22.55 -47.19
C LYS A 497 29.13 21.78 -46.00
N LYS A 498 29.88 21.72 -44.89
CA LYS A 498 29.38 21.13 -43.65
C LYS A 498 28.21 21.91 -43.07
N ALA A 499 28.20 23.24 -43.18
CA ALA A 499 27.06 24.05 -42.77
C ALA A 499 25.78 23.66 -43.53
N ILE A 500 25.85 23.56 -44.86
CA ILE A 500 24.73 23.11 -45.70
C ILE A 500 24.30 21.68 -45.33
N GLU A 501 25.24 20.76 -45.11
CA GLU A 501 24.95 19.38 -44.67
C GLU A 501 24.18 19.36 -43.34
N MET A 502 24.65 20.10 -42.33
CA MET A 502 23.99 20.15 -41.02
C MET A 502 22.61 20.82 -41.13
N TYR A 503 22.47 21.89 -41.91
CA TYR A 503 21.16 22.50 -42.15
C TYR A 503 20.20 21.57 -42.90
N GLY A 504 20.70 20.73 -43.83
CA GLY A 504 19.90 19.70 -44.48
C GLY A 504 19.36 18.68 -43.48
N LYS A 505 20.24 18.17 -42.60
CA LYS A 505 19.85 17.28 -41.50
C LYS A 505 18.86 17.93 -40.52
N ALA A 506 18.96 19.24 -40.31
CA ALA A 506 17.97 19.99 -39.52
C ALA A 506 16.57 19.87 -40.14
N VAL A 507 16.45 20.07 -41.45
CA VAL A 507 15.17 19.95 -42.19
C VAL A 507 14.65 18.52 -42.19
N GLU A 508 15.53 17.53 -42.40
CA GLU A 508 15.17 16.10 -42.33
C GLU A 508 14.59 15.73 -40.95
N ASN A 509 15.06 16.39 -39.89
CA ASN A 509 14.59 16.22 -38.52
C ASN A 509 13.59 17.31 -38.08
N GLY A 510 12.86 17.91 -39.04
CA GLY A 510 11.70 18.77 -38.78
C GLY A 510 11.99 20.26 -38.54
N GLU A 511 13.26 20.69 -38.50
CA GLU A 511 13.63 22.10 -38.29
C GLU A 511 13.71 22.86 -39.63
N LYS A 512 12.63 23.57 -39.96
CA LYS A 512 12.48 24.29 -41.23
C LYS A 512 13.46 25.45 -41.38
N ALA A 513 13.96 26.04 -40.29
CA ALA A 513 14.94 27.13 -40.34
C ALA A 513 16.25 26.69 -41.04
N GLY A 514 16.52 25.38 -41.16
CA GLY A 514 17.61 24.86 -41.98
C GLY A 514 17.54 25.30 -43.45
N LEU A 515 16.35 25.41 -44.05
CA LEU A 515 16.21 25.87 -45.45
C LEU A 515 16.71 27.31 -45.63
N GLU A 516 16.41 28.18 -44.66
CA GLU A 516 16.89 29.57 -44.65
C GLU A 516 18.40 29.61 -44.44
N GLY A 517 18.93 28.77 -43.55
CA GLY A 517 20.37 28.60 -43.34
C GLY A 517 21.10 28.22 -44.63
N ILE A 518 20.60 27.23 -45.37
CA ILE A 518 21.17 26.81 -46.66
C ILE A 518 21.18 27.96 -47.66
N LYS A 519 20.05 28.67 -47.82
CA LYS A 519 19.94 29.82 -48.71
C LYS A 519 20.96 30.91 -48.35
N ASN A 520 21.10 31.21 -47.06
CA ASN A 520 22.03 32.23 -46.57
C ASN A 520 23.50 31.85 -46.84
N VAL A 521 23.85 30.57 -46.70
CA VAL A 521 25.20 30.09 -47.01
C VAL A 521 25.51 30.26 -48.50
N TYR A 522 24.60 29.89 -49.41
CA TYR A 522 24.82 30.09 -50.85
C TYR A 522 25.03 31.56 -51.22
N LEU A 523 24.21 32.47 -50.67
CA LEU A 523 24.38 33.90 -50.88
C LEU A 523 25.74 34.43 -50.39
N LYS A 524 26.26 33.89 -49.28
CA LYS A 524 27.59 34.24 -48.76
C LYS A 524 28.70 33.68 -49.64
N MET A 525 28.57 32.44 -50.11
CA MET A 525 29.54 31.83 -51.03
C MET A 525 29.68 32.61 -52.34
N ASP A 526 28.58 33.09 -52.91
CA ASP A 526 28.62 33.89 -54.15
C ASP A 526 29.21 35.29 -53.91
N LYS A 527 28.96 35.90 -52.75
CA LYS A 527 29.61 37.16 -52.36
C LYS A 527 31.11 37.01 -52.14
N ASP A 528 31.54 35.91 -51.53
CA ASP A 528 32.95 35.63 -51.26
C ASP A 528 33.72 35.32 -52.58
N LYS A 529 33.06 34.72 -53.58
CA LYS A 529 33.61 34.54 -54.94
C LYS A 529 33.80 35.85 -55.70
N ASN A 530 32.92 36.83 -55.49
CA ASN A 530 32.99 38.14 -56.17
C ASN A 530 33.95 39.14 -55.50
N LYS A 531 34.68 38.72 -54.46
CA LYS A 531 35.67 39.52 -53.71
C LYS A 531 37.13 39.06 -53.91
N LEU A 532 37.33 37.95 -54.59
CA LEU A 532 38.62 37.43 -55.06
C LEU A 532 38.82 37.85 -56.51
#